data_AF-A0A2H3AH89-F1
#
_entry.id   AF-A0A2H3AH89-F1
#
_cell.length_a   1.000
_cell.length_b   1.000
_cell.length_c   1.000
_cell.angle_alpha   90.00
_cell.angle_beta   90.00
_cell.angle_gamma   90.00
#
_symmetry.space_group_name_H-M   'P 1'
#
loop_
_entity.id
_entity.type
_entity.pdbx_description
1 polymer ?
#
loop_
_entity_poly.entity_id
_entity_poly.type
_entity_poly.pdbx_seq_one_letter_code
_entity_poly.pdbx_strand_id
1 'polypeptide(L)'
;MGSSISTIDSSTMPNYTELASQVIPQTKTGLPFRLRSACGYLPMPLYMGWDTDSLTDAPDSAAIHHLKLTDMLSGATREIQASWMHALYKHTSSRHDGVTLLHLTEVGYSSQLSWQHGVIVATLIVQLGLALYGFVGGQEREGGIILLGLLTRGWEGLITWKYPATLRPRIVRTPRFYALHTGMTTIHILVVAHEPATKNGRRVEYINLEDSAVPLPRNNPPLLESSCRGVLNTLGWARKAIVILSQSTGFLLSVVLLLGSIVMEVLSRFTGAL
;
A
#
# COMPACT_ATOMS: atom_id res chain seq x y z
N MET A 1 21.16 60.63 -3.45
CA MET A 1 20.80 59.70 -4.55
C MET A 1 20.70 58.32 -3.96
N GLY A 2 19.49 57.90 -3.59
CA GLY A 2 19.24 56.59 -3.00
C GLY A 2 19.10 55.55 -4.11
N SER A 3 19.97 54.53 -4.10
CA SER A 3 19.82 53.35 -4.94
C SER A 3 18.71 52.48 -4.33
N SER A 4 17.52 52.53 -4.94
CA SER A 4 16.45 51.58 -4.68
C SER A 4 16.94 50.18 -5.04
N ILE A 5 17.16 49.35 -4.03
CA ILE A 5 17.27 47.90 -4.16
C ILE A 5 15.96 47.44 -4.77
N SER A 6 16.03 46.87 -5.97
CA SER A 6 14.89 46.20 -6.61
C SER A 6 14.41 45.09 -5.68
N THR A 7 13.25 45.29 -5.07
CA THR A 7 12.47 44.24 -4.44
C THR A 7 12.15 43.22 -5.52
N ILE A 8 12.77 42.04 -5.44
CA ILE A 8 12.38 40.88 -6.24
C ILE A 8 10.95 40.57 -5.81
N ASP A 9 10.00 40.76 -6.73
CA ASP A 9 8.60 40.44 -6.53
C ASP A 9 8.45 38.98 -6.08
N SER A 10 7.94 38.80 -4.87
CA SER A 10 7.68 37.51 -4.23
C SER A 10 6.46 36.76 -4.82
N SER A 11 6.00 37.13 -6.02
CA SER A 11 4.69 36.76 -6.55
C SER A 11 4.66 35.55 -7.48
N THR A 12 5.78 34.88 -7.76
CA THR A 12 5.80 33.74 -8.70
C THR A 12 6.78 32.63 -8.30
N MET A 13 6.82 32.23 -7.03
CA MET A 13 7.43 30.95 -6.68
C MET A 13 6.41 29.84 -7.00
N PRO A 14 6.66 28.96 -7.99
CA PRO A 14 5.74 27.89 -8.32
C PRO A 14 5.56 27.00 -7.09
N ASN A 15 4.32 26.60 -6.82
CA ASN A 15 4.01 25.71 -5.71
C ASN A 15 4.78 24.39 -5.95
N TYR A 16 5.93 24.21 -5.30
CA TYR A 16 6.80 23.05 -5.55
C TYR A 16 6.10 21.72 -5.30
N THR A 17 5.02 21.73 -4.50
CA THR A 17 4.16 20.56 -4.33
C THR A 17 3.34 20.24 -5.58
N GLU A 18 2.87 21.27 -6.31
CA GLU A 18 2.20 21.13 -7.60
C GLU A 18 3.17 20.63 -8.67
N LEU A 19 4.38 21.19 -8.73
CA LEU A 19 5.43 20.71 -9.65
C LEU A 19 5.82 19.26 -9.36
N ALA A 20 6.04 18.92 -8.09
CA ALA A 20 6.35 17.55 -7.71
C ALA A 20 5.16 16.61 -7.96
N SER A 21 3.90 17.08 -7.87
CA SER A 21 2.72 16.26 -8.19
C SER A 21 2.60 15.92 -9.68
N GLN A 22 3.20 16.71 -10.56
CA GLN A 22 3.28 16.46 -12.01
C GLN A 22 4.40 15.48 -12.38
N VAL A 23 5.48 15.45 -11.58
CA VAL A 23 6.68 14.63 -11.86
C VAL A 23 6.64 13.27 -11.17
N ILE A 24 5.99 13.19 -10.01
CA ILE A 24 6.00 11.99 -9.16
C ILE A 24 4.79 11.10 -9.49
N PRO A 25 4.99 9.78 -9.71
CA PRO A 25 3.89 8.85 -9.95
C PRO A 25 2.89 8.86 -8.79
N GLN A 26 1.62 9.13 -9.09
CA GLN A 26 0.50 9.04 -8.14
C GLN A 26 -0.14 7.65 -8.14
N THR A 27 0.64 6.62 -8.47
CA THR A 27 0.14 5.26 -8.72
C THR A 27 -0.34 4.62 -7.42
N LYS A 28 -1.56 4.05 -7.45
CA LYS A 28 -2.06 3.18 -6.39
C LYS A 28 -1.17 1.94 -6.29
N THR A 29 -0.25 1.93 -5.33
CA THR A 29 0.77 0.86 -5.22
C THR A 29 0.18 -0.46 -4.68
N GLY A 30 -0.98 -0.43 -4.01
CA GLY A 30 -1.56 -1.59 -3.34
C GLY A 30 -0.67 -2.17 -2.22
N LEU A 31 0.41 -1.48 -1.86
CA LEU A 31 1.38 -1.92 -0.85
C LEU A 31 0.75 -2.19 0.53
N PRO A 32 -0.21 -1.37 1.03
CA PRO A 32 -0.88 -1.67 2.30
C PRO A 32 -1.61 -3.01 2.30
N PHE A 33 -2.22 -3.37 1.18
CA PHE A 33 -2.88 -4.66 1.00
C PHE A 33 -1.87 -5.81 0.93
N ARG A 34 -0.75 -5.62 0.22
CA ARG A 34 0.32 -6.62 0.12
C ARG A 34 1.01 -6.88 1.46
N LEU A 35 1.22 -5.85 2.27
CA LEU A 35 1.81 -5.95 3.61
C LEU A 35 0.81 -6.43 4.68
N ARG A 36 -0.48 -6.51 4.34
CA ARG A 36 -1.55 -6.92 5.26
C ARG A 36 -1.38 -8.33 5.80
N SER A 37 -0.75 -9.20 5.02
CA SER A 37 -0.38 -10.56 5.41
C SER A 37 0.43 -10.56 6.72
N ALA A 38 1.47 -9.74 6.80
CA ALA A 38 2.35 -9.65 7.97
C ALA A 38 1.87 -8.63 9.03
N CYS A 39 1.48 -7.42 8.60
CA CYS A 39 1.13 -6.31 9.49
C CYS A 39 0.21 -5.29 8.79
N GLY A 40 -1.08 -5.61 8.69
CA GLY A 40 -2.08 -4.77 8.01
C GLY A 40 -2.48 -3.46 8.67
N TYR A 41 -1.80 -3.06 9.74
CA TYR A 41 -2.13 -1.89 10.54
C TYR A 41 -0.98 -0.88 10.62
N LEU A 42 0.11 -1.12 9.89
CA LEU A 42 1.24 -0.21 9.85
C LEU A 42 0.82 1.10 9.14
N PRO A 43 0.95 2.27 9.79
CA PRO A 43 0.66 3.54 9.13
C PRO A 43 1.60 3.73 7.94
N MET A 44 1.05 4.15 6.80
CA MET A 44 1.86 4.43 5.61
C MET A 44 2.51 5.80 5.72
N PRO A 45 3.73 5.98 5.17
CA PRO A 45 4.38 7.29 5.15
C PRO A 45 3.57 8.29 4.32
N LEU A 46 3.86 9.58 4.48
CA LEU A 46 3.27 10.63 3.63
C LEU A 46 3.91 10.56 2.23
N TYR A 47 3.12 10.43 1.16
CA TYR A 47 3.62 10.40 -0.23
C TYR A 47 2.68 11.19 -1.17
N MET A 48 3.17 11.55 -2.36
CA MET A 48 2.36 12.13 -3.45
C MET A 48 1.50 11.06 -4.13
N GLY A 49 0.23 11.37 -4.38
CA GLY A 49 -0.78 10.36 -4.76
C GLY A 49 -1.63 9.88 -3.58
N TRP A 50 -1.83 10.75 -2.59
CA TRP A 50 -2.72 10.52 -1.46
C TRP A 50 -4.16 10.35 -1.95
N ASP A 51 -4.54 9.13 -2.31
CA ASP A 51 -5.95 8.77 -2.33
C ASP A 51 -6.35 8.32 -0.93
N THR A 52 -7.40 8.97 -0.40
CA THR A 52 -8.06 8.57 0.86
C THR A 52 -8.79 7.23 0.71
N ASP A 53 -8.95 6.75 -0.52
CA ASP A 53 -9.64 5.50 -0.85
C ASP A 53 -8.76 4.26 -0.67
N SER A 54 -7.61 4.41 0.01
CA SER A 54 -6.66 3.32 0.32
C SER A 54 -7.26 2.15 1.14
N LEU A 55 -8.52 2.28 1.56
CA LEU A 55 -9.31 1.23 2.21
C LEU A 55 -9.96 0.24 1.22
N THR A 56 -9.99 0.55 -0.09
CA THR A 56 -10.68 -0.25 -1.11
C THR A 56 -9.97 -0.18 -2.48
N ASP A 57 -8.68 -0.48 -2.55
CA ASP A 57 -7.95 -0.38 -3.82
C ASP A 57 -7.22 -1.68 -4.17
N ALA A 58 -7.96 -2.64 -4.74
CA ALA A 58 -7.37 -3.56 -5.70
C ALA A 58 -7.27 -2.79 -7.03
N PRO A 59 -6.09 -2.70 -7.69
CA PRO A 59 -6.01 -2.04 -8.97
C PRO A 59 -6.79 -2.82 -10.03
N ASP A 60 -7.86 -2.20 -10.55
CA ASP A 60 -8.79 -2.76 -11.54
C ASP A 60 -8.18 -2.96 -12.95
N SER A 61 -7.07 -2.30 -13.26
CA SER A 61 -6.58 -2.18 -14.64
C SER A 61 -5.92 -3.43 -15.24
N ALA A 62 -5.83 -4.53 -14.49
CA ALA A 62 -5.24 -5.79 -14.96
C ALA A 62 -6.07 -7.05 -14.64
N ALA A 63 -7.34 -6.89 -14.27
CA ALA A 63 -8.20 -8.02 -13.91
C ALA A 63 -8.54 -8.88 -15.15
N ILE A 64 -8.09 -10.13 -15.14
CA ILE A 64 -8.53 -11.15 -16.11
C ILE A 64 -9.93 -11.61 -15.72
N HIS A 65 -10.88 -11.50 -16.64
CA HIS A 65 -12.25 -11.97 -16.42
C HIS A 65 -12.28 -13.47 -16.10
N HIS A 66 -13.07 -13.83 -15.08
CA HIS A 66 -13.29 -15.20 -14.63
C HIS A 66 -12.04 -15.96 -14.15
N LEU A 67 -11.00 -15.25 -13.70
CA LEU A 67 -9.86 -15.90 -13.08
C LEU A 67 -10.27 -16.54 -11.74
N LYS A 68 -10.03 -17.85 -11.64
CA LYS A 68 -10.40 -18.70 -10.50
C LYS A 68 -9.15 -19.34 -9.91
N LEU A 69 -9.17 -19.46 -8.59
CA LEU A 69 -8.22 -20.22 -7.78
C LEU A 69 -8.93 -21.49 -7.30
N THR A 70 -8.35 -22.65 -7.60
CA THR A 70 -8.87 -23.94 -7.17
C THR A 70 -7.85 -24.65 -6.30
N ASP A 71 -8.23 -24.99 -5.08
CA ASP A 71 -7.42 -25.85 -4.22
C ASP A 71 -7.48 -27.29 -4.73
N MET A 72 -6.32 -27.84 -5.12
CA MET A 72 -6.25 -29.17 -5.72
C MET A 72 -6.60 -30.29 -4.73
N LEU A 73 -6.48 -30.04 -3.41
CA LEU A 73 -6.82 -31.03 -2.39
C LEU A 73 -8.32 -31.07 -2.10
N SER A 74 -8.96 -29.91 -1.97
CA SER A 74 -10.37 -29.81 -1.61
C SER A 74 -11.32 -29.70 -2.82
N GLY A 75 -10.79 -29.37 -4.00
CA GLY A 75 -11.59 -29.07 -5.20
C GLY A 75 -12.38 -27.76 -5.10
N ALA A 76 -12.20 -26.98 -4.03
CA ALA A 76 -12.92 -25.73 -3.84
C ALA A 76 -12.39 -24.66 -4.79
N THR A 77 -13.30 -24.05 -5.56
CA THR A 77 -12.98 -22.99 -6.54
C THR A 77 -13.47 -21.64 -6.04
N ARG A 78 -12.66 -20.58 -6.14
CA ARG A 78 -13.06 -19.19 -5.83
C ARG A 78 -12.62 -18.22 -6.92
N GLU A 79 -13.41 -17.19 -7.15
CA GLU A 79 -13.03 -16.08 -8.04
C GLU A 79 -12.01 -15.18 -7.36
N ILE A 80 -10.92 -14.88 -8.08
CA ILE A 80 -9.79 -14.13 -7.55
C ILE A 80 -10.11 -12.64 -7.58
N GLN A 81 -9.79 -11.95 -6.48
CA GLN A 81 -9.90 -10.49 -6.37
C GLN A 81 -8.54 -9.80 -6.27
N ALA A 82 -7.49 -10.54 -5.87
CA ALA A 82 -6.17 -9.99 -5.67
C ALA A 82 -5.44 -9.70 -7.00
N SER A 83 -5.17 -8.43 -7.28
CA SER A 83 -4.54 -7.95 -8.52
C SER A 83 -3.19 -8.60 -8.84
N TRP A 84 -2.40 -8.97 -7.82
CA TRP A 84 -1.10 -9.62 -8.01
C TRP A 84 -1.24 -11.00 -8.66
N MET A 85 -2.29 -11.76 -8.35
CA MET A 85 -2.55 -13.06 -8.97
C MET A 85 -2.96 -12.92 -10.43
N HIS A 86 -3.72 -11.87 -10.77
CA HIS A 86 -4.04 -11.57 -12.17
C HIS A 86 -2.78 -11.18 -12.95
N ALA A 87 -1.89 -10.37 -12.35
CA ALA A 87 -0.62 -10.02 -12.96
C ALA A 87 0.27 -11.26 -13.18
N LEU A 88 0.35 -12.15 -12.17
CA LEU A 88 1.09 -13.41 -12.24
C LEU A 88 0.57 -14.32 -13.36
N TYR A 89 -0.75 -14.49 -13.46
CA TYR A 89 -1.37 -15.28 -14.52
C TYR A 89 -1.10 -14.67 -15.89
N LYS A 90 -1.27 -13.36 -16.05
CA LYS A 90 -1.02 -12.67 -17.33
C LYS A 90 0.44 -12.80 -17.76
N HIS A 91 1.37 -12.70 -16.81
CA HIS A 91 2.78 -12.84 -17.08
C HIS A 91 3.15 -14.25 -17.55
N THR A 92 2.62 -15.27 -16.89
CA THR A 92 2.90 -16.67 -17.20
C THR A 92 2.21 -17.13 -18.48
N SER A 93 0.93 -16.78 -18.68
CA SER A 93 0.18 -17.13 -19.89
C SER A 93 0.69 -16.45 -21.16
N SER A 94 1.33 -15.28 -21.06
CA SER A 94 1.96 -14.61 -22.21
C SER A 94 3.29 -15.23 -22.63
N ARG A 95 3.89 -16.10 -21.80
CA ARG A 95 5.20 -16.71 -22.04
C ARG A 95 5.14 -18.22 -22.26
N HIS A 96 4.10 -18.88 -21.75
CA HIS A 96 3.98 -20.32 -21.75
C HIS A 96 2.55 -20.74 -22.05
N ASP A 97 2.39 -21.75 -22.90
CA ASP A 97 1.10 -22.40 -23.16
C ASP A 97 0.97 -23.69 -22.32
N GLY A 98 -0.26 -24.07 -21.97
CA GLY A 98 -0.54 -25.30 -21.24
C GLY A 98 -0.38 -25.19 -19.72
N VAL A 99 0.29 -26.14 -19.08
CA VAL A 99 0.42 -26.20 -17.61
C VAL A 99 1.79 -25.67 -17.19
N THR A 100 1.81 -24.63 -16.36
CA THR A 100 3.05 -24.10 -15.79
C THR A 100 3.02 -24.29 -14.28
N LEU A 101 4.10 -24.84 -13.71
CA LEU A 101 4.26 -24.98 -12.26
C LEU A 101 5.14 -23.84 -11.74
N LEU A 102 4.60 -23.03 -10.85
CA LEU A 102 5.29 -21.94 -10.19
C LEU A 102 5.42 -22.23 -8.70
N HIS A 103 6.67 -22.30 -8.24
CA HIS A 103 6.98 -22.43 -6.82
C HIS A 103 7.03 -21.02 -6.25
N LEU A 104 6.06 -20.72 -5.41
CA LEU A 104 5.95 -19.39 -4.82
C LEU A 104 6.92 -19.33 -3.63
N THR A 105 8.14 -18.82 -3.84
CA THR A 105 9.07 -18.51 -2.75
C THR A 105 8.55 -17.28 -2.03
N GLU A 106 7.89 -17.47 -0.89
CA GLU A 106 7.10 -16.45 -0.21
C GLU A 106 7.90 -15.35 0.48
N VAL A 107 8.57 -14.49 -0.29
CA VAL A 107 9.12 -13.23 0.19
C VAL A 107 7.98 -12.21 0.30
N GLY A 108 7.00 -12.43 1.19
CA GLY A 108 5.90 -11.47 1.38
C GLY A 108 4.64 -11.96 2.11
N TYR A 109 4.46 -13.27 2.26
CA TYR A 109 3.27 -13.87 2.91
C TYR A 109 3.58 -14.51 4.27
N SER A 110 4.70 -14.13 4.87
CA SER A 110 4.99 -14.49 6.25
C SER A 110 4.09 -13.67 7.18
N SER A 111 3.63 -14.29 8.27
CA SER A 111 3.06 -13.58 9.42
C SER A 111 4.08 -12.70 10.18
N GLN A 112 5.36 -12.74 9.79
CA GLN A 112 6.44 -12.03 10.46
C GLN A 112 6.73 -10.67 9.82
N LEU A 113 7.19 -9.74 10.67
CA LEU A 113 7.72 -8.46 10.20
C LEU A 113 8.92 -8.69 9.29
N SER A 114 8.82 -8.12 8.10
CA SER A 114 9.86 -8.15 7.08
C SER A 114 10.66 -6.84 7.04
N TRP A 115 11.77 -6.81 6.30
CA TRP A 115 12.61 -5.61 6.16
C TRP A 115 11.82 -4.41 5.61
N GLN A 116 10.80 -4.65 4.77
CA GLN A 116 9.91 -3.62 4.24
C GLN A 116 9.18 -2.86 5.36
N HIS A 117 8.78 -3.56 6.43
CA HIS A 117 8.17 -2.91 7.60
C HIS A 117 9.17 -2.01 8.31
N GLY A 118 10.42 -2.46 8.44
CA GLY A 118 11.51 -1.66 8.99
C GLY A 118 11.75 -0.36 8.19
N VAL A 119 11.73 -0.45 6.86
CA VAL A 119 11.87 0.73 5.98
C VAL A 119 10.71 1.72 6.15
N ILE A 120 9.48 1.22 6.26
CA ILE A 120 8.31 2.09 6.51
C ILE A 120 8.45 2.81 7.85
N VAL A 121 8.77 2.08 8.93
CA VAL A 121 8.96 2.68 10.27
C VAL A 121 10.09 3.71 10.24
N ALA A 122 11.22 3.39 9.61
CA ALA A 122 12.33 4.34 9.46
C ALA A 122 11.90 5.60 8.71
N THR A 123 11.11 5.46 7.65
CA THR A 123 10.60 6.59 6.86
C THR A 123 9.68 7.47 7.70
N LEU A 124 8.78 6.89 8.50
CA LEU A 124 7.93 7.66 9.42
C LEU A 124 8.74 8.43 10.46
N ILE A 125 9.79 7.81 11.02
CA ILE A 125 10.69 8.48 11.97
C ILE A 125 11.39 9.66 11.31
N VAL A 126 11.89 9.50 10.08
CA VAL A 126 12.52 10.58 9.31
C VAL A 126 11.51 11.71 9.04
N GLN A 127 10.28 11.39 8.63
CA GLN A 127 9.23 12.39 8.40
C GLN A 127 8.85 13.14 9.68
N LEU A 128 8.83 12.46 10.83
CA LEU A 128 8.62 13.10 12.13
C LEU A 128 9.76 14.06 12.48
N GLY A 129 11.02 13.63 12.26
CA GLY A 129 12.19 14.49 12.45
C GLY A 129 12.14 15.73 11.56
N LEU A 130 11.73 15.59 10.30
CA LEU A 130 11.53 16.72 9.38
C LEU A 130 10.39 17.64 9.84
N ALA A 131 9.30 17.10 10.38
CA ALA A 131 8.22 17.91 10.96
C ALA A 131 8.73 18.78 12.12
N LEU A 132 9.48 18.18 13.06
CA LEU A 132 10.09 18.87 14.20
C LEU A 132 11.12 19.92 13.76
N TYR A 133 11.93 19.58 12.75
CA TYR A 133 12.86 20.53 12.13
C TYR A 133 12.12 21.74 11.55
N GLY A 134 10.95 21.53 10.92
CA GLY A 134 10.11 22.62 10.43
C GLY A 134 9.70 23.60 11.53
N PHE A 135 9.32 23.10 12.71
CA PHE A 135 8.99 23.96 13.85
C PHE A 135 10.19 24.74 14.39
N VAL A 136 11.34 24.09 14.54
CA VAL A 136 12.55 24.74 15.09
C VAL A 136 13.19 25.70 14.08
N GLY A 137 13.10 25.39 12.79
CA GLY A 137 13.70 26.15 11.68
C GLY A 137 12.85 27.29 11.14
N GLY A 138 11.78 27.70 11.83
CA GLY A 138 10.91 28.80 11.42
C GLY A 138 9.97 28.48 10.25
N GLN A 139 9.80 27.21 9.90
CA GLN A 139 8.86 26.69 8.89
C GLN A 139 7.65 26.01 9.56
N GLU A 140 7.09 26.66 10.60
CA GLU A 140 6.04 26.09 11.46
C GLU A 140 4.82 25.58 10.68
N ARG A 141 4.44 26.28 9.60
CA ARG A 141 3.36 25.86 8.70
C ARG A 141 3.63 24.48 8.12
N GLU A 142 4.81 24.27 7.53
CA GLU A 142 5.14 23.00 6.87
C GLU A 142 5.31 21.89 7.89
N GLY A 143 5.98 22.18 9.02
CA GLY A 143 6.06 21.28 10.16
C GLY A 143 4.68 20.84 10.66
N GLY A 144 3.74 21.78 10.78
CA GLY A 144 2.35 21.53 11.18
C GLY A 144 1.59 20.65 10.19
N ILE A 145 1.70 20.92 8.88
CA ILE A 145 1.04 20.11 7.84
C ILE A 145 1.60 18.67 7.83
N ILE A 146 2.91 18.51 7.98
CA ILE A 146 3.57 17.19 8.04
C ILE A 146 3.11 16.46 9.30
N LEU A 147 3.16 17.10 10.46
CA LEU A 147 2.77 16.50 11.75
C LEU A 147 1.30 16.08 11.75
N LEU A 148 0.39 16.94 11.29
CA LEU A 148 -1.03 16.62 11.13
C LEU A 148 -1.22 15.41 10.19
N GLY A 149 -0.42 15.34 9.13
CA GLY A 149 -0.39 14.19 8.24
C GLY A 149 0.03 12.89 8.92
N LEU A 150 1.09 12.92 9.72
CA LEU A 150 1.58 11.74 10.43
C LEU A 150 0.57 11.28 11.50
N LEU A 151 -0.05 12.21 12.21
CA LEU A 151 -1.09 11.90 13.19
C LEU A 151 -2.31 11.26 12.55
N THR A 152 -2.76 11.77 11.40
CA THR A 152 -3.88 11.17 10.66
C THR A 152 -3.55 9.76 10.17
N ARG A 153 -2.32 9.49 9.71
CA ARG A 153 -1.88 8.11 9.38
C ARG A 153 -1.79 7.20 10.59
N GLY A 154 -1.28 7.68 11.72
CA GLY A 154 -1.28 6.93 12.97
C GLY A 154 -2.69 6.54 13.41
N TRP A 155 -3.64 7.47 13.31
CA TRP A 155 -5.05 7.25 13.62
C TRP A 155 -5.70 6.24 12.65
N GLU A 156 -5.40 6.33 11.36
CA GLU A 156 -5.83 5.36 10.34
C GLU A 156 -5.30 3.94 10.63
N GLY A 157 -4.03 3.82 11.01
CA GLY A 157 -3.44 2.54 11.42
C GLY A 157 -4.13 1.95 12.65
N LEU A 158 -4.43 2.77 13.66
CA LEU A 158 -5.17 2.35 14.86
C LEU A 158 -6.61 1.89 14.53
N ILE A 159 -7.32 2.63 13.67
CA ILE A 159 -8.66 2.25 13.23
C ILE A 159 -8.62 0.94 12.45
N THR A 160 -7.64 0.77 11.56
CA THR A 160 -7.49 -0.45 10.75
C THR A 160 -7.09 -1.65 11.60
N TRP A 161 -6.31 -1.43 12.67
CA TRP A 161 -6.01 -2.45 13.67
C TRP A 161 -7.26 -2.91 14.43
N LYS A 162 -8.08 -1.95 14.89
CA LYS A 162 -9.29 -2.21 15.69
C LYS A 162 -10.45 -2.74 14.84
N TYR A 163 -10.59 -2.24 13.62
CA TYR A 163 -11.67 -2.54 12.67
C TYR A 163 -11.08 -2.93 11.31
N PRO A 164 -10.49 -4.13 11.18
CA PRO A 164 -9.94 -4.58 9.92
C PRO A 164 -11.07 -4.77 8.89
N ALA A 165 -10.86 -4.25 7.68
CA ALA A 165 -11.86 -4.33 6.60
C ALA A 165 -12.21 -5.78 6.17
N THR A 166 -11.30 -6.73 6.40
CA THR A 166 -11.38 -8.12 5.96
C THR A 166 -10.90 -9.01 7.10
N LEU A 167 -11.40 -10.25 7.14
CA LEU A 167 -11.01 -11.24 8.12
C LEU A 167 -9.50 -11.53 8.02
N ARG A 168 -8.90 -11.90 9.16
CA ARG A 168 -7.50 -12.35 9.17
C ARG A 168 -7.41 -13.64 8.35
N PRO A 169 -6.42 -13.76 7.46
CA PRO A 169 -6.30 -14.95 6.64
C PRO A 169 -5.89 -16.14 7.52
N ARG A 170 -6.37 -17.35 7.19
CA ARG A 170 -6.12 -18.55 8.00
C ARG A 170 -4.64 -18.95 7.91
N ILE A 171 -4.15 -19.59 8.96
CA ILE A 171 -2.77 -20.11 8.97
C ILE A 171 -2.75 -21.53 8.41
N VAL A 172 -1.83 -21.80 7.49
CA VAL A 172 -1.58 -23.12 6.89
C VAL A 172 -0.22 -23.63 7.36
N ARG A 173 -0.16 -24.92 7.69
CA ARG A 173 1.07 -25.59 8.18
C ARG A 173 1.53 -26.73 7.27
N THR A 174 0.75 -27.05 6.25
CA THR A 174 1.01 -28.13 5.28
C THR A 174 1.16 -27.52 3.90
N PRO A 175 2.02 -28.09 3.03
CA PRO A 175 2.09 -27.66 1.64
C PRO A 175 0.72 -27.78 0.97
N ARG A 176 0.38 -26.80 0.13
CA ARG A 176 -0.84 -26.77 -0.66
C ARG A 176 -0.55 -26.43 -2.10
N PHE A 177 -1.31 -27.04 -3.01
CA PHE A 177 -1.21 -26.79 -4.44
C PHE A 177 -2.52 -26.15 -4.89
N TYR A 178 -2.38 -25.03 -5.58
CA TYR A 178 -3.51 -24.31 -6.12
C TYR A 178 -3.40 -24.22 -7.64
N ALA A 179 -4.51 -24.39 -8.34
CA ALA A 179 -4.59 -24.17 -9.77
C ALA A 179 -5.22 -22.80 -10.03
N LEU A 180 -4.52 -21.93 -10.74
CA LEU A 180 -5.04 -20.71 -11.32
C LEU A 180 -5.53 -21.00 -12.74
N HIS A 181 -6.78 -20.69 -13.02
CA HIS A 181 -7.41 -20.99 -14.31
C HIS A 181 -8.60 -20.07 -14.61
N THR A 182 -9.09 -20.03 -15.84
CA THR A 182 -10.22 -19.16 -16.27
C THR A 182 -11.55 -19.91 -16.45
N GLY A 183 -11.64 -21.14 -15.93
CA GLY A 183 -12.83 -21.98 -15.99
C GLY A 183 -12.80 -23.03 -17.12
N MET A 184 -13.92 -23.23 -17.82
CA MET A 184 -14.01 -24.27 -18.88
C MET A 184 -13.23 -23.93 -20.14
N THR A 185 -12.92 -22.64 -20.36
CA THR A 185 -12.16 -22.13 -21.51
C THR A 185 -10.68 -21.95 -21.17
N THR A 186 -10.19 -22.61 -20.12
CA THR A 186 -8.80 -22.43 -19.68
C THR A 186 -7.84 -23.06 -20.69
N ILE A 187 -7.02 -22.21 -21.32
CA ILE A 187 -5.93 -22.64 -22.22
C ILE A 187 -4.61 -22.80 -21.43
N HIS A 188 -4.45 -22.02 -20.36
CA HIS A 188 -3.27 -22.02 -19.51
C HIS A 188 -3.63 -22.27 -18.03
N ILE A 189 -3.07 -23.31 -17.43
CA ILE A 189 -3.23 -23.62 -16.01
C ILE A 189 -1.92 -23.29 -15.29
N LEU A 190 -1.98 -22.35 -14.36
CA LEU A 190 -0.84 -22.05 -13.50
C LEU A 190 -1.01 -22.81 -12.18
N VAL A 191 -0.20 -23.83 -11.97
CA VAL A 191 -0.13 -24.53 -10.68
C VAL A 191 0.81 -23.76 -9.77
N VAL A 192 0.27 -23.28 -8.66
CA VAL A 192 0.98 -22.57 -7.62
C VAL A 192 1.25 -23.54 -6.47
N ALA A 193 2.51 -23.90 -6.28
CA ALA A 193 2.96 -24.66 -5.11
C ALA A 193 3.23 -23.67 -3.96
N HIS A 194 2.41 -23.76 -2.92
CA HIS A 194 2.59 -23.05 -1.66
C HIS A 194 3.24 -24.01 -0.65
N GLU A 195 4.56 -23.96 -0.56
CA GLU A 195 5.35 -24.78 0.36
C GLU A 195 5.75 -23.96 1.59
N PRO A 196 5.28 -24.31 2.80
CA PRO A 196 5.71 -23.65 4.01
C PRO A 196 7.18 -23.98 4.29
N ALA A 197 8.08 -23.01 4.09
CA ALA A 197 9.50 -23.21 4.37
C ALA A 197 9.76 -23.40 5.89
N THR A 198 10.72 -24.23 6.25
CA THR A 198 11.20 -24.31 7.64
C THR A 198 12.37 -23.37 7.81
N LYS A 199 12.19 -22.22 8.45
CA LYS A 199 13.32 -21.33 8.81
C LYS A 199 13.78 -21.62 10.24
N ASN A 200 15.04 -22.07 10.39
CA ASN A 200 15.73 -22.29 11.67
C ASN A 200 14.97 -23.19 12.68
N GLY A 201 14.34 -24.28 12.21
CA GLY A 201 13.68 -25.25 13.10
C GLY A 201 12.43 -24.74 13.83
N ARG A 202 12.02 -23.49 13.62
CA ARG A 202 10.72 -22.97 14.08
C ARG A 202 9.71 -23.14 12.95
N ARG A 203 8.56 -23.74 13.26
CA ARG A 203 7.41 -23.75 12.34
C ARG A 203 6.97 -22.30 12.15
N VAL A 204 7.26 -21.74 10.99
CA VAL A 204 6.72 -20.44 10.59
C VAL A 204 5.24 -20.66 10.30
N GLU A 205 4.39 -19.80 10.87
CA GLU A 205 2.95 -19.82 10.63
C GLU A 205 2.68 -19.10 9.31
N TYR A 206 2.33 -19.87 8.28
CA TYR A 206 2.12 -19.37 6.92
C TYR A 206 0.67 -18.99 6.66
N ILE A 207 0.46 -18.07 5.76
CA ILE A 207 -0.86 -17.53 5.46
C ILE A 207 -1.48 -18.29 4.30
N ASN A 208 -2.76 -18.66 4.44
CA ASN A 208 -3.50 -19.33 3.38
C ASN A 208 -3.57 -18.44 2.14
N LEU A 209 -3.01 -18.95 1.03
CA LEU A 209 -2.99 -18.23 -0.24
C LEU A 209 -4.40 -17.89 -0.71
N GLU A 210 -5.39 -18.76 -0.47
CA GLU A 210 -6.80 -18.50 -0.81
C GLU A 210 -7.35 -17.26 -0.14
N ASP A 211 -7.06 -17.08 1.16
CA ASP A 211 -7.59 -15.97 1.94
C ASP A 211 -6.83 -14.67 1.64
N SER A 212 -5.61 -14.77 1.10
CA SER A 212 -4.86 -13.64 0.53
C SER A 212 -5.33 -13.27 -0.89
N ALA A 213 -5.82 -14.25 -1.65
CA ALA A 213 -6.35 -14.11 -3.00
C ALA A 213 -7.79 -13.59 -3.03
N VAL A 214 -8.57 -13.98 -2.03
CA VAL A 214 -10.00 -13.71 -1.87
C VAL A 214 -10.24 -13.25 -0.43
N PRO A 215 -9.90 -11.99 -0.11
CA PRO A 215 -10.05 -11.49 1.25
C PRO A 215 -11.53 -11.39 1.61
N LEU A 216 -11.94 -12.14 2.63
CA LEU A 216 -13.34 -12.17 3.05
C LEU A 216 -13.72 -10.87 3.78
N PRO A 217 -14.77 -10.15 3.35
CA PRO A 217 -15.20 -8.93 4.02
C PRO A 217 -15.74 -9.24 5.40
N ARG A 218 -15.55 -8.30 6.33
CA ARG A 218 -16.18 -8.37 7.64
C ARG A 218 -17.66 -7.97 7.52
N ASN A 219 -18.56 -8.84 7.99
CA ASN A 219 -19.99 -8.51 8.02
C ASN A 219 -20.29 -7.46 9.09
N ASN A 220 -21.14 -6.50 8.75
CA ASN A 220 -21.73 -5.48 9.63
C ASN A 220 -20.71 -4.58 10.36
N PRO A 221 -20.16 -3.55 9.67
CA PRO A 221 -19.33 -2.55 10.34
C PRO A 221 -20.17 -1.81 11.40
N PRO A 222 -19.68 -1.65 12.65
CA PRO A 222 -20.37 -0.87 13.65
C PRO A 222 -20.45 0.59 13.22
N LEU A 223 -21.51 1.31 13.63
CA LEU A 223 -21.69 2.74 13.35
C LEU A 223 -20.43 3.57 13.69
N LEU A 224 -19.76 3.23 14.79
CA LEU A 224 -18.51 3.88 15.21
C LEU A 224 -17.39 3.77 14.15
N GLU A 225 -17.25 2.63 13.47
CA GLU A 225 -16.27 2.46 12.39
C GLU A 225 -16.61 3.38 11.22
N SER A 226 -17.88 3.42 10.81
CA SER A 226 -18.34 4.28 9.72
C SER A 226 -18.07 5.76 10.02
N SER A 227 -18.40 6.21 11.23
CA SER A 227 -18.11 7.58 11.68
C SER A 227 -16.61 7.87 11.71
N CYS A 228 -15.80 6.97 12.29
CA CYS A 228 -14.35 7.15 12.35
C CYS A 228 -13.69 7.20 10.96
N ARG A 229 -14.10 6.33 10.03
CA ARG A 229 -13.65 6.36 8.63
C ARG A 229 -14.12 7.62 7.92
N GLY A 230 -15.35 8.06 8.16
CA GLY A 230 -15.88 9.32 7.65
C GLY A 230 -15.04 10.52 8.09
N VAL A 231 -14.67 10.60 9.37
CA VAL A 231 -13.78 11.65 9.91
C VAL A 231 -12.39 11.60 9.30
N LEU A 232 -11.81 10.41 9.10
CA LEU A 232 -10.52 10.27 8.41
C LEU A 232 -10.59 10.78 6.97
N ASN A 233 -11.66 10.46 6.26
CA ASN A 233 -11.87 10.93 4.89
C ASN A 233 -11.97 12.46 4.87
N THR A 234 -12.81 13.06 5.71
CA THR A 234 -12.93 14.53 5.76
C THR A 234 -11.63 15.22 6.17
N LEU A 235 -10.85 14.65 7.10
CA LEU A 235 -9.52 15.15 7.45
C LEU A 235 -8.53 15.06 6.28
N GLY A 236 -8.60 13.99 5.50
CA GLY A 236 -7.79 13.85 4.27
C GLY A 236 -8.11 14.94 3.25
N TRP A 237 -9.40 15.21 3.01
CA TRP A 237 -9.86 16.30 2.15
C TRP A 237 -9.44 17.68 2.68
N ALA A 238 -9.67 17.94 3.97
CA ALA A 238 -9.31 19.20 4.61
C ALA A 238 -7.81 19.48 4.51
N ARG A 239 -6.97 18.45 4.72
CA ARG A 239 -5.53 18.59 4.58
C ARG A 239 -5.11 18.91 3.15
N LYS A 240 -5.68 18.25 2.13
CA LYS A 240 -5.42 18.60 0.71
C LYS A 240 -5.80 20.05 0.43
N ALA A 241 -6.96 20.50 0.93
CA ALA A 241 -7.39 21.89 0.78
C ALA A 241 -6.43 22.88 1.45
N ILE A 242 -5.94 22.59 2.66
CA ILE A 242 -4.95 23.42 3.37
C ILE A 242 -3.65 23.55 2.57
N VAL A 243 -3.19 22.46 1.96
CA VAL A 243 -1.96 22.47 1.13
C VAL A 243 -2.11 23.37 -0.10
N ILE A 244 -3.29 23.37 -0.74
CA ILE A 244 -3.57 24.19 -1.93
C ILE A 244 -3.80 25.65 -1.58
N LEU A 245 -4.59 25.92 -0.55
CA LEU A 245 -5.06 27.26 -0.20
C LEU A 245 -4.03 28.10 0.55
N SER A 246 -3.05 27.45 1.17
CA SER A 246 -2.04 28.14 1.98
C SER A 246 -0.78 28.38 1.16
N GLN A 247 -0.32 29.64 1.09
CA GLN A 247 0.94 29.99 0.41
C GLN A 247 2.11 29.22 1.03
N SER A 248 2.84 28.48 0.19
CA SER A 248 4.03 27.74 0.62
C SER A 248 5.27 28.59 0.46
N THR A 249 6.00 28.81 1.54
CA THR A 249 7.26 29.58 1.55
C THR A 249 8.50 28.70 1.57
N GLY A 250 8.35 27.38 1.74
CA GLY A 250 9.45 26.42 1.82
C GLY A 250 9.24 25.16 0.98
N PHE A 251 10.25 24.31 1.03
CA PHE A 251 10.41 23.10 0.22
C PHE A 251 10.28 21.81 1.05
N LEU A 252 10.15 21.93 2.38
CA LEU A 252 10.19 20.81 3.33
C LEU A 252 9.01 19.85 3.11
N LEU A 253 7.81 20.39 2.87
CA LEU A 253 6.64 19.57 2.55
C LEU A 253 6.85 18.76 1.26
N SER A 254 7.42 19.38 0.21
CA SER A 254 7.72 18.71 -1.06
C SER A 254 8.75 17.59 -0.88
N VAL A 255 9.80 17.82 -0.09
CA VAL A 255 10.82 16.78 0.24
C VAL A 255 10.20 15.60 0.95
N VAL A 256 9.35 15.86 1.96
CA VAL A 256 8.68 14.80 2.72
C VAL A 256 7.81 13.94 1.82
N LEU A 257 7.04 14.56 0.92
CA LEU A 257 6.16 13.86 0.00
C LEU A 257 6.93 13.09 -1.08
N LEU A 258 8.01 13.68 -1.62
CA LEU A 258 8.90 13.02 -2.57
C LEU A 258 9.58 11.80 -1.95
N LEU A 259 10.13 11.94 -0.74
CA LEU A 259 10.75 10.84 0.00
C LEU A 259 9.76 9.67 0.15
N GLY A 260 8.54 9.95 0.59
CA GLY A 260 7.52 8.91 0.73
C GLY A 260 7.17 8.25 -0.60
N SER A 261 7.01 9.02 -1.68
CA SER A 261 6.71 8.45 -3.00
C SER A 261 7.83 7.55 -3.53
N ILE A 262 9.08 7.97 -3.38
CA ILE A 262 10.25 7.15 -3.76
C ILE A 262 10.23 5.85 -2.96
N VAL A 263 10.07 5.92 -1.64
CA VAL A 263 10.03 4.73 -0.78
C VAL A 263 8.88 3.80 -1.17
N MET A 264 7.68 4.35 -1.40
CA MET A 264 6.51 3.55 -1.79
C MET A 264 6.69 2.87 -3.15
N GLU A 265 7.29 3.55 -4.13
CA GLU A 265 7.60 2.99 -5.45
C GLU A 265 8.71 1.92 -5.39
N VAL A 266 9.76 2.16 -4.59
CA VAL A 266 10.81 1.17 -4.34
C VAL A 266 10.20 -0.07 -3.70
N LEU A 267 9.43 0.10 -2.62
CA LEU A 267 8.78 -1.00 -1.93
C LEU A 267 7.75 -1.71 -2.82
N SER A 268 7.01 -1.01 -3.68
CA SER A 268 6.04 -1.64 -4.60
C SER A 268 6.73 -2.55 -5.63
N ARG A 269 7.93 -2.17 -6.09
CA ARG A 269 8.75 -2.97 -7.01
C ARG A 269 9.41 -4.17 -6.30
N PHE A 270 9.94 -3.96 -5.10
CA PHE A 270 10.57 -5.05 -4.34
C PHE A 270 9.58 -6.00 -3.66
N THR A 271 8.33 -5.58 -3.46
CA THR A 271 7.21 -6.49 -3.12
C THR A 271 6.52 -7.07 -4.36
N GLY A 272 6.88 -6.59 -5.56
CA GLY A 272 6.42 -7.13 -6.84
C GLY A 272 7.19 -8.37 -7.31
N ALA A 273 8.12 -8.88 -6.50
CA ALA A 273 8.82 -10.12 -6.78
C ALA A 273 7.96 -11.32 -6.37
N LEU A 274 7.01 -11.62 -7.25
CA LEU A 274 6.58 -12.99 -7.55
C LEU A 274 7.18 -13.38 -8.89
#